data_AF-K2HA97-F1
#
_entry.id   AF-K2HA97-F1
#
_cell.length_a   1.000
_cell.length_b   1.000
_cell.length_c   1.000
_cell.angle_alpha   90.00
_cell.angle_beta   90.00
_cell.angle_gamma   90.00
#
_symmetry.space_group_name_H-M   'P 1'
#
loop_
_entity.id
_entity.type
_entity.pdbx_description
1 polymer ?
#
loop_
_entity_poly.entity_id
_entity_poly.type
_entity_poly.pdbx_seq_one_letter_code
_entity_poly.pdbx_strand_id
1 'polypeptide(L)'
;MSILTPIPPRTPLHLRILLHVPVLGWMARDVLFGDRNNLWFALIAIVSVWIMAIAAWGIVAVYLPVVFLVPAVFVLLFLVTNG
;
A
#
# COMPACT_ATOMS: atom_id res chain seq x y z
N MET A 1 15.06 -6.57 10.20
CA MET A 1 15.74 -7.66 9.48
C MET A 1 15.45 -7.66 7.96
N SER A 2 15.27 -6.49 7.32
CA SER A 2 14.79 -6.44 5.92
C SER A 2 15.87 -6.52 4.83
N ILE A 3 17.10 -6.09 5.13
CA ILE A 3 18.18 -6.11 4.13
C ILE A 3 18.69 -7.52 3.83
N LEU A 4 18.37 -8.48 4.71
CA LEU A 4 18.79 -9.88 4.60
C LEU A 4 17.73 -10.75 3.93
N THR A 5 16.53 -10.24 3.63
CA THR A 5 15.48 -11.01 2.96
C THR A 5 15.80 -11.09 1.46
N PRO A 6 16.25 -12.25 0.95
CA PRO A 6 16.73 -12.34 -0.42
C PRO A 6 15.54 -12.25 -1.39
N ILE A 7 15.62 -11.34 -2.36
CA ILE A 7 14.61 -11.20 -3.41
C ILE A 7 14.83 -12.34 -4.43
N PRO A 8 13.80 -13.12 -4.78
CA PRO A 8 13.95 -14.15 -5.80
C PRO A 8 14.40 -13.55 -7.14
N PRO A 9 15.35 -14.18 -7.88
CA PRO A 9 15.88 -13.66 -9.14
C PRO A 9 14.80 -13.45 -10.22
N ARG A 10 13.70 -14.20 -10.17
CA ARG A 10 12.57 -14.15 -11.10
C ARG A 10 11.40 -13.28 -10.62
N THR A 11 11.69 -12.08 -10.16
CA THR A 11 10.65 -11.08 -9.86
C THR A 11 10.24 -10.33 -11.13
N PRO A 12 8.94 -10.23 -11.46
CA PRO A 12 8.47 -9.49 -12.63
C PRO A 12 8.79 -7.99 -12.49
N LEU A 13 8.93 -7.29 -13.62
CA LEU A 13 9.42 -5.90 -13.64
C LEU A 13 8.65 -4.95 -12.71
N HIS A 14 7.31 -5.08 -12.65
CA HIS A 14 6.47 -4.27 -11.78
C HIS A 14 6.80 -4.47 -10.29
N LEU A 15 7.07 -5.72 -9.87
CA LEU A 15 7.42 -6.04 -8.49
C LEU A 15 8.83 -5.55 -8.14
N ARG A 16 9.76 -5.61 -9.11
CA ARG A 16 11.12 -5.07 -8.94
C ARG A 16 11.13 -3.56 -8.70
N ILE A 17 10.29 -2.82 -9.42
CA ILE A 17 10.15 -1.37 -9.25
C ILE A 17 9.57 -1.07 -7.87
N LEU A 18 8.51 -1.77 -7.45
CA LEU A 18 7.91 -1.60 -6.13
C LEU A 18 8.90 -1.89 -4.99
N LEU A 19 9.69 -2.96 -5.11
CA LEU A 19 10.69 -3.37 -4.11
C LEU A 19 11.93 -2.46 -4.04
N HIS A 20 12.10 -1.52 -4.98
CA HIS A 20 13.16 -0.52 -4.97
C HIS A 20 12.75 0.79 -4.30
N VAL A 21 11.46 1.01 -4.06
CA VAL A 21 11.00 2.23 -3.37
C VAL A 21 11.51 2.20 -1.93
N PRO A 22 12.25 3.22 -1.46
CA PRO A 22 12.99 3.11 -0.20
C PRO A 22 12.10 2.88 1.03
N VAL A 23 10.93 3.53 1.10
CA VAL A 23 10.00 3.39 2.23
C VAL A 23 9.00 2.25 1.99
N LEU A 24 8.28 2.31 0.85
CA LEU A 24 7.24 1.33 0.54
C LEU A 24 7.79 -0.05 0.15
N GLY A 25 8.89 -0.08 -0.60
CA GLY A 25 9.53 -1.32 -1.05
C GLY A 25 10.16 -2.11 0.10
N TRP A 26 10.63 -1.41 1.14
CA TRP A 26 11.08 -2.03 2.39
C TRP A 26 9.94 -2.76 3.11
N MET A 27 8.82 -2.07 3.38
CA MET A 27 7.64 -2.69 3.98
C MET A 27 7.08 -3.82 3.10
N ALA A 28 7.00 -3.61 1.79
CA ALA A 28 6.51 -4.61 0.84
C ALA A 28 7.38 -5.88 0.84
N ARG A 29 8.72 -5.73 0.92
CA ARG A 29 9.63 -6.87 0.99
C ARG A 29 9.42 -7.67 2.27
N ASP A 30 9.25 -7.00 3.40
CA ASP A 30 9.05 -7.66 4.68
C ASP A 30 7.66 -8.32 4.77
N VAL A 31 6.63 -7.77 4.13
CA VAL A 31 5.30 -8.40 4.05
C VAL A 31 5.28 -9.59 3.09
N LEU A 32 5.99 -9.53 1.96
CA LEU A 32 5.97 -10.59 0.94
C LEU A 32 6.87 -11.79 1.28
N PHE A 33 8.03 -11.54 1.88
CA PHE A 33 9.06 -12.55 2.09
C PHE A 33 9.44 -12.76 3.57
N GLY A 34 8.91 -11.93 4.48
CA GLY A 34 9.15 -12.03 5.91
C GLY A 34 8.12 -12.89 6.66
N ASP A 35 8.07 -12.70 7.97
CA ASP A 35 7.09 -13.36 8.85
C ASP A 35 5.66 -12.88 8.53
N ARG A 36 4.68 -13.76 8.68
CA ARG A 36 3.24 -13.43 8.58
C ARG A 36 2.86 -12.30 9.53
N ASN A 37 3.52 -12.17 10.68
CA ASN A 37 3.25 -11.09 11.62
C ASN A 37 3.62 -9.70 11.07
N ASN A 38 4.46 -9.64 10.03
CA ASN A 38 4.88 -8.38 9.42
C ASN A 38 3.74 -7.65 8.69
N LEU A 39 2.71 -8.39 8.27
CA LEU A 39 1.48 -7.80 7.75
C LEU A 39 0.80 -6.90 8.80
N TRP A 40 0.78 -7.33 10.06
CA TRP A 40 0.18 -6.55 11.15
C TRP A 40 0.98 -5.27 11.41
N PHE A 41 2.31 -5.34 11.40
CA PHE A 41 3.15 -4.14 11.55
C PHE A 41 2.95 -3.15 10.39
N ALA A 42 2.83 -3.62 9.15
CA ALA A 42 2.55 -2.77 8.01
C ALA A 42 1.17 -2.09 8.10
N LEU A 43 0.13 -2.83 8.51
CA LEU A 43 -1.20 -2.28 8.73
C LEU A 43 -1.21 -1.21 9.83
N ILE A 44 -0.58 -1.50 10.97
CA ILE A 44 -0.47 -0.53 12.07
C ILE A 44 0.27 0.73 11.61
N ALA A 45 1.36 0.58 10.86
CA ALA A 45 2.11 1.73 10.34
C ALA A 45 1.26 2.61 9.40
N ILE A 46 0.48 2.01 8.50
CA ILE A 46 -0.45 2.74 7.62
C ILE A 46 -1.50 3.49 8.43
N VAL A 47 -2.11 2.82 9.42
CA VAL A 47 -3.09 3.45 10.31
C VAL A 47 -2.47 4.60 11.11
N SER A 48 -1.26 4.43 11.63
CA SER A 48 -0.53 5.49 12.35
C SER A 48 -0.27 6.70 11.47
N VAL A 49 0.22 6.50 10.23
CA VAL A 49 0.41 7.59 9.26
C VAL A 49 -0.91 8.29 8.95
N TRP A 50 -2.00 7.54 8.84
CA TRP A 50 -3.32 8.12 8.60
C TRP A 50 -3.83 8.94 9.79
N ILE A 51 -3.65 8.45 11.02
CA ILE A 51 -3.96 9.21 12.24
C ILE A 51 -3.13 10.50 12.30
N MET A 52 -1.84 10.44 11.96
CA MET A 52 -0.99 11.64 11.86
C MET A 52 -1.49 12.61 10.79
N ALA A 53 -1.97 12.11 9.65
CA ALA A 53 -2.57 12.93 8.62
C ALA A 53 -3.86 13.61 9.10
N ILE A 54 -4.71 12.90 9.86
CA ILE A 54 -5.91 13.46 10.50
C ILE A 54 -5.52 14.52 11.53
N ALA A 55 -4.47 14.30 12.31
CA ALA A 55 -3.99 15.32 13.25
C ALA A 55 -3.42 16.56 12.54
N ALA A 56 -2.79 16.40 11.38
CA ALA A 56 -2.18 17.51 10.62
C ALA A 56 -3.19 18.31 9.78
N TRP A 57 -4.17 17.65 9.16
CA TRP A 57 -5.10 18.25 8.18
C TRP A 57 -6.58 18.10 8.52
N GLY A 58 -6.90 17.47 9.66
CA GLY A 58 -8.25 17.31 10.15
C GLY A 58 -9.14 16.50 9.21
N ILE A 59 -10.31 17.06 8.91
CA ILE A 59 -11.34 16.40 8.12
C ILE A 59 -10.91 16.07 6.68
N VAL A 60 -9.96 16.83 6.12
CA VAL A 60 -9.45 16.60 4.76
C VAL A 60 -8.81 15.21 4.65
N ALA A 61 -8.04 14.80 5.66
CA ALA A 61 -7.41 13.48 5.68
C ALA A 61 -8.42 12.33 5.86
N VAL A 62 -9.58 12.61 6.48
CA VAL A 62 -10.67 11.64 6.62
C VAL A 62 -11.39 11.42 5.28
N TYR A 63 -11.57 12.47 4.47
CA TYR A 63 -12.21 12.34 3.15
C TYR A 63 -11.29 11.76 2.07
N LEU A 64 -9.98 11.81 2.27
CA LEU A 64 -8.97 11.36 1.31
C LEU A 64 -9.20 9.93 0.76
N PRO A 65 -9.46 8.91 1.61
CA PRO A 65 -9.75 7.55 1.12
C PRO A 65 -11.01 7.48 0.27
N VAL A 66 -12.04 8.27 0.59
CA VAL A 66 -13.30 8.31 -0.17
C VAL A 66 -13.07 8.91 -1.56
N VAL A 67 -12.29 9.98 -1.64
CA VAL A 67 -11.92 10.61 -2.91
C VAL A 67 -11.06 9.65 -3.75
N PHE A 68 -10.16 8.91 -3.10
CA PHE A 68 -9.30 7.94 -3.79
C PHE A 68 -10.08 6.75 -4.39
N LEU A 69 -11.27 6.46 -3.88
CA LEU A 69 -12.17 5.43 -4.43
C LEU A 69 -12.94 5.89 -5.67
N VAL A 70 -12.99 7.19 -5.96
CA VAL A 70 -13.78 7.75 -7.09
C VAL A 70 -13.41 7.11 -8.44
N PRO A 71 -12.13 6.96 -8.83
CA PRO A 71 -11.77 6.28 -10.08
C PRO A 71 -12.24 4.82 -10.11
N ALA A 72 -12.21 4.12 -8.97
CA ALA A 72 -12.68 2.73 -8.89
C ALA A 72 -14.20 2.66 -9.09
N VAL A 73 -14.95 3.63 -8.56
CA VAL A 73 -16.40 3.75 -8.81
C VAL A 73 -16.67 4.01 -10.29
N PHE A 74 -15.89 4.88 -10.96
CA PHE A 74 -16.03 5.07 -12.40
C PHE A 74 -15.75 3.80 -13.20
N VAL A 75 -14.68 3.06 -12.87
CA VAL A 75 -14.38 1.76 -13.51
C VAL A 75 -15.52 0.78 -13.28
N LEU A 76 -16.05 0.70 -12.06
CA LEU A 76 -17.21 -0.14 -11.74
C LEU A 76 -18.43 0.23 -12.56
N LEU A 77 -18.74 1.53 -12.68
CA LEU A 77 -19.84 2.01 -13.50
C LEU A 77 -19.64 1.63 -14.97
N PHE A 78 -18.44 1.83 -15.53
CA PHE A 78 -18.13 1.39 -16.89
C PHE A 78 -18.32 -0.11 -17.09
N LEU A 79 -17.87 -0.94 -16.13
CA LEU A 79 -18.04 -2.39 -16.19
C LEU A 79 -19.52 -2.80 -16.14
N VAL A 80 -20.32 -2.12 -15.32
CA VAL A 80 -21.77 -2.37 -15.22
C VAL A 80 -22.52 -1.88 -16.46
N THR A 81 -22.15 -0.73 -17.01
CA THR A 81 -22.78 -0.14 -18.21
C THR A 81 -22.40 -0.89 -19.49
N ASN A 82 -21.20 -1.48 -19.55
CA ASN A 82 -20.76 -2.33 -20.66
C ASN A 82 -21.18 -3.82 -20.51
N GLY A 83 -22.07 -4.12 -19.55
CA GLY A 83 -22.61 -5.46 -19.31
C GLY A 83 -23.37 -6.03 -20.50
#